data_AF-A0AAW4FXD3-F1
#
_entry.id   AF-A0AAW4FXD3-F1
#
_cell.length_a   1.000
_cell.length_b   1.000
_cell.length_c   1.000
_cell.angle_alpha   90.00
_cell.angle_beta   90.00
_cell.angle_gamma   90.00
#
_symmetry.space_group_name_H-M   'P 1'
#
loop_
_entity.id
_entity.type
_entity.pdbx_description
1 polymer ?
#
loop_
_entity_poly.entity_id
_entity_poly.type
_entity_poly.pdbx_seq_one_letter_code
_entity_poly.pdbx_strand_id
1 'polypeptide(L)'
;MRLELDQTGDYVLDPAFLAVRLSIEASELRRRMRLGLVTSIVERGVDSDAGRKRLTVRNGNSVWRGIVDADNCIVSEESLDLRRPSTLGG
;
A
#
# COMPACT_ATOMS: atom_id res chain seq x y z
N MET A 1 0.14 8.52 9.91
CA MET A 1 1.38 7.71 10.00
C MET A 1 2.38 8.28 9.01
N ARG A 2 3.65 8.44 9.41
CA ARG A 2 4.72 8.89 8.52
C ARG A 2 5.44 7.67 7.94
N LEU A 3 5.74 7.71 6.65
CA LEU A 3 6.54 6.69 5.98
C LEU A 3 8.01 7.04 6.02
N GLU A 4 8.84 6.02 6.20
CA GLU A 4 10.28 6.15 6.06
C GLU A 4 10.66 6.08 4.58
N LEU A 5 11.76 6.76 4.24
CA LEU A 5 12.38 6.65 2.93
C LEU A 5 13.63 5.78 3.08
N ASP A 6 13.88 4.92 2.11
CA ASP A 6 15.16 4.22 2.02
C ASP A 6 16.26 5.12 1.45
N GLN A 7 17.45 4.56 1.32
CA GLN A 7 18.63 5.21 0.75
C GLN A 7 18.48 5.59 -0.73
N THR A 8 17.52 5.03 -1.47
CA THR A 8 17.22 5.39 -2.87
C THR A 8 16.12 6.44 -2.97
N GLY A 9 15.48 6.80 -1.85
CA GLY A 9 14.36 7.73 -1.80
C GLY A 9 13.00 7.08 -2.11
N ASP A 10 12.94 5.74 -2.04
CA ASP A 10 11.72 4.96 -2.13
C ASP A 10 11.09 4.79 -0.75
N TYR A 11 9.76 4.59 -0.71
CA TYR A 11 9.05 4.47 0.55
C TYR A 11 9.17 3.08 1.16
N VAL A 12 9.51 3.04 2.43
CA VAL A 12 9.52 1.84 3.25
C VAL A 12 8.24 1.80 4.08
N LEU A 13 7.45 0.75 3.88
CA LEU A 13 6.28 0.45 4.70
C LEU A 13 6.59 -0.72 5.63
N ASP A 14 6.11 -0.62 6.87
CA ASP A 14 6.17 -1.75 7.79
C ASP A 14 5.27 -2.90 7.27
N PRO A 15 5.80 -4.12 7.09
CA PRO A 15 4.99 -5.27 6.74
C PRO A 15 3.87 -5.55 7.76
N ALA A 16 4.04 -5.26 9.05
CA ALA A 16 2.98 -5.41 10.04
C ALA A 16 1.81 -4.43 9.79
N PHE A 17 2.13 -3.20 9.38
CA PHE A 17 1.12 -2.20 9.00
C PHE A 17 0.32 -2.67 7.78
N LEU A 18 1.00 -3.12 6.72
CA LEU A 18 0.36 -3.64 5.52
C LEU A 18 -0.46 -4.90 5.79
N ALA A 19 0.00 -5.78 6.66
CA ALA A 19 -0.67 -7.03 6.99
C ALA A 19 -2.06 -6.80 7.59
N VAL A 20 -2.17 -5.87 8.54
CA VAL A 20 -3.45 -5.47 9.13
C VAL A 20 -4.41 -4.93 8.07
N ARG A 21 -3.92 -4.08 7.15
CA ARG A 21 -4.74 -3.50 6.07
C ARG A 21 -5.16 -4.50 5.01
N LEU A 22 -4.32 -5.49 4.75
CA LEU A 22 -4.60 -6.57 3.81
C LEU A 22 -5.38 -7.73 4.47
N SER A 23 -5.74 -7.61 5.75
CA SER A 23 -6.41 -8.66 6.53
C SER A 23 -5.67 -10.02 6.47
N ILE A 24 -4.34 -9.97 6.56
CA ILE A 24 -3.47 -11.15 6.61
C ILE A 24 -2.49 -11.03 7.77
N GLU A 25 -1.85 -12.14 8.12
CA GLU A 25 -0.75 -12.17 9.09
C GLU A 25 0.52 -11.54 8.51
N ALA A 26 1.29 -10.84 9.35
CA ALA A 26 2.56 -10.22 8.94
C ALA A 26 3.60 -11.26 8.50
N SER A 27 3.59 -12.44 9.14
CA SER A 27 4.41 -13.59 8.75
C SER A 27 4.05 -14.11 7.35
N GLU A 28 2.76 -14.17 7.03
CA GLU A 28 2.25 -14.56 5.72
C GLU A 28 2.56 -13.51 4.65
N LEU A 29 2.40 -12.21 4.96
CA LEU A 29 2.83 -11.14 4.06
C LEU A 29 4.32 -11.26 3.74
N ARG A 30 5.18 -11.40 4.76
CA ARG A 30 6.63 -11.57 4.57
C ARG A 30 6.96 -12.80 3.74
N ARG A 31 6.25 -13.91 3.94
CA ARG A 31 6.40 -15.12 3.12
C ARG A 31 6.07 -14.83 1.66
N ARG A 32 4.94 -14.18 1.38
CA ARG A 32 4.50 -13.84 0.03
C ARG A 32 5.42 -12.83 -0.66
N MET A 33 5.92 -11.83 0.05
CA MET A 33 6.94 -10.91 -0.46
C MET A 33 8.20 -11.67 -0.88
N ARG A 34 8.67 -12.61 -0.05
CA ARG A 34 9.83 -13.45 -0.34
C ARG A 34 9.62 -14.38 -1.54
N LEU A 35 8.37 -14.77 -1.79
CA LEU A 35 7.95 -15.58 -2.93
C LEU A 35 7.66 -14.73 -4.19
N GLY A 36 7.73 -13.39 -4.12
CA GLY A 36 7.37 -12.51 -5.23
C GLY A 36 5.87 -12.45 -5.55
N LEU A 37 5.01 -12.89 -4.62
CA LEU A 37 3.55 -12.93 -4.77
C LEU A 37 2.87 -11.61 -4.37
N VAL A 38 3.61 -10.70 -3.74
CA VAL A 38 3.15 -9.34 -3.42
C VAL A 38 3.74 -8.39 -4.44
N THR A 39 2.88 -7.63 -5.11
CA THR A 39 3.31 -6.59 -6.04
C THR A 39 3.03 -5.24 -5.40
N SER A 40 4.06 -4.46 -5.11
CA SER A 40 3.95 -3.07 -4.69
C SER A 40 4.31 -2.16 -5.85
N ILE A 41 3.40 -1.26 -6.21
CA ILE A 41 3.60 -0.23 -7.22
C ILE A 41 3.63 1.11 -6.48
N VAL A 42 4.72 1.84 -6.66
CA VAL A 42 4.85 3.22 -6.17
C VAL A 42 4.69 4.13 -7.37
N GLU A 43 3.52 4.74 -7.50
CA GLU A 43 3.28 5.77 -8.49
C GLU A 43 3.67 7.12 -7.87
N ARG A 44 4.81 7.66 -8.33
CA ARG A 44 5.17 9.03 -8.04
C ARG A 44 4.23 9.93 -8.84
N GLY A 45 3.43 10.75 -8.17
CA GLY A 45 2.65 11.79 -8.83
C GLY A 45 3.60 12.72 -9.59
N VAL A 46 3.35 12.90 -10.88
CA VAL A 46 4.04 13.87 -11.74
C VAL A 46 3.07 15.01 -12.03
N ASP A 47 3.58 16.23 -12.19
CA ASP A 47 2.80 17.44 -12.51
C ASP A 47 1.85 17.93 -11.40
N SER A 48 0.52 17.81 -11.55
CA SER A 48 -0.46 18.45 -10.65
C SER A 48 -0.57 17.78 -9.27
N ASP A 49 0.00 16.59 -9.13
CA ASP A 49 0.24 15.90 -7.85
C ASP A 49 1.74 15.93 -7.49
N ALA A 50 2.52 16.91 -7.98
CA ALA A 50 3.90 17.13 -7.57
C ALA A 50 3.96 17.31 -6.04
N GLY A 51 4.36 16.24 -5.35
CA GLY A 51 4.39 16.16 -3.89
C GLY A 51 3.54 15.03 -3.31
N ARG A 52 2.51 14.54 -4.02
CA ARG A 52 1.73 13.38 -3.57
C ARG A 52 2.18 12.11 -4.27
N LYS A 53 2.36 11.05 -3.48
CA LYS A 53 2.77 9.74 -3.99
C LYS A 53 1.70 8.72 -3.67
N ARG A 54 1.33 7.91 -4.65
CA ARG A 54 0.33 6.85 -4.52
C ARG A 54 1.04 5.51 -4.41
N LEU A 55 0.79 4.83 -3.31
CA LEU A 55 1.28 3.50 -3.02
C LEU A 55 0.14 2.53 -3.30
N THR A 56 0.35 1.56 -4.18
CA THR A 56 -0.61 0.50 -4.44
C THR A 56 0.05 -0.84 -4.17
N VAL A 57 -0.42 -1.56 -3.15
CA VAL A 57 0.07 -2.90 -2.81
C VAL A 57 -1.01 -3.90 -3.14
N ARG A 58 -0.71 -4.82 -4.06
CA ARG A 58 -1.59 -5.91 -4.45
C ARG A 58 -1.06 -7.23 -3.92
N ASN A 59 -1.92 -7.95 -3.23
CA ASN A 59 -1.67 -9.27 -2.68
C ASN A 59 -2.80 -10.21 -3.09
N GLY A 60 -2.67 -10.85 -4.25
CA GLY A 60 -3.69 -11.73 -4.82
C GLY A 60 -5.05 -11.04 -4.95
N ASN A 61 -5.98 -11.39 -4.07
CA ASN A 61 -7.35 -10.88 -4.02
C ASN A 61 -7.52 -9.69 -3.06
N SER A 62 -6.45 -9.09 -2.56
CA SER A 62 -6.54 -7.91 -1.69
C SER A 62 -5.65 -6.81 -2.25
N VAL A 63 -6.16 -5.59 -2.29
CA VAL A 63 -5.44 -4.41 -2.76
C VAL A 63 -5.49 -3.37 -1.66
N TRP A 64 -4.35 -2.79 -1.32
CA TRP A 64 -4.25 -1.62 -0.46
C TRP A 64 -3.71 -0.45 -1.26
N ARG A 65 -4.30 0.73 -1.10
CA ARG A 65 -3.88 1.98 -1.72
C ARG A 65 -3.65 3.04 -0.64
N GLY A 66 -2.46 3.62 -0.59
CA GLY A 66 -2.13 4.75 0.28
C GLY A 66 -1.77 5.99 -0.54
N ILE A 67 -2.29 7.15 -0.15
CA ILE A 67 -1.86 8.46 -0.66
C ILE A 67 -0.98 9.10 0.41
N VAL A 68 0.23 9.43 0.00
CA VAL A 68 1.25 10.08 0.82
C VAL A 68 1.41 11.51 0.35
N ASP A 69 1.47 12.46 1.26
CA ASP A 69 1.80 13.86 0.96
C ASP A 69 3.32 14.10 0.86
N ALA A 70 3.68 15.37 0.65
CA ALA A 70 5.06 15.81 0.52
C ALA A 70 5.87 15.67 1.83
N ASP A 71 5.19 15.66 2.98
CA ASP A 71 5.75 15.47 4.32
C ASP A 71 5.88 13.99 4.71
N ASN A 72 5.72 13.10 3.73
CA ASN A 72 5.73 11.64 3.88
C ASN A 72 4.62 11.12 4.80
N CYS A 73 3.55 11.88 4.99
CA CYS A 73 2.41 11.49 5.80
C CYS A 73 1.34 10.82 4.94
N ILE A 74 0.83 9.69 5.41
CA ILE A 74 -0.35 9.06 4.78
C ILE A 74 -1.56 9.93 5.09
N VAL A 75 -2.09 10.59 4.06
CA VAL A 75 -3.28 11.45 4.13
C VAL A 75 -4.56 10.71 3.77
N SER A 76 -4.44 9.59 3.04
CA SER A 76 -5.57 8.74 2.68
C SER A 76 -5.10 7.30 2.52
N GLU A 77 -5.92 6.36 2.96
CA GLU A 77 -5.68 4.93 2.76
C GLU A 77 -6.99 4.21 2.48
N GLU A 78 -6.94 3.22 1.59
CA GLU A 78 -8.08 2.42 1.20
C GLU A 78 -7.65 0.97 1.00
N SER A 79 -8.41 0.03 1.54
CA SER A 79 -8.22 -1.40 1.35
C SER A 79 -9.43 -1.98 0.63
N LEU A 80 -9.20 -2.64 -0.49
CA LEU A 80 -10.18 -3.35 -1.28
C LEU A 80 -9.93 -4.86 -1.18
N ASP A 81 -10.94 -5.59 -0.70
CA ASP A 81 -10.94 -7.06 -0.75
C ASP A 81 -11.71 -7.52 -1.99
N LEU A 82 -11.00 -8.07 -2.97
CA LEU A 82 -11.57 -8.61 -4.22
C LEU A 82 -12.31 -9.95 -4.01
N ARG A 83 -12.19 -10.61 -2.84
CA ARG A 83 -13.01 -11.80 -2.52
C ARG A 83 -14.42 -11.43 -2.10
N ARG A 84 -14.61 -10.22 -1.62
CA ARG A 84 -15.91 -9.65 -1.27
C ARG A 84 -16.05 -8.35 -2.05
N PRO A 85 -16.54 -8.38 -3.31
CA PRO A 85 -16.97 -7.13 -3.91
C PRO A 85 -17.93 -6.50 -2.92
N SER A 86 -17.59 -5.32 -2.41
CA SER A 86 -18.45 -4.55 -1.53
C SER A 86 -19.73 -4.30 -2.32
N THR A 87 -20.75 -5.14 -2.14
CA THR A 87 -22.11 -4.88 -2.56
C THR A 87 -22.62 -3.76 -1.66
N LEU A 88 -22.22 -2.53 -1.98
CA LEU A 88 -22.78 -1.31 -1.45
C LEU A 88 -23.60 -0.69 -2.59
N GLY A 89 -24.91 -0.92 -2.53
CA GLY A 89 -25.91 -0.04 -3.15
C GLY A 89 -26.67 -0.63 -4.33
N GLY A 90 -27.82 -1.21 -4.02
CA GLY A 90 -28.99 -1.35 -4.87
C GLY A 90 -30.21 -1.44 -3.98
#